data_AF-A0A940VC21-F1
#
_entry.id   AF-A0A940VC21-F1
#
_cell.length_a   1.000
_cell.length_b   1.000
_cell.length_c   1.000
_cell.angle_alpha   90.00
_cell.angle_beta   90.00
_cell.angle_gamma   90.00
#
_symmetry.space_group_name_H-M   'P 1'
#
loop_
_entity.id
_entity.type
_entity.pdbx_description
1 polymer ?
#
loop_
_entity_poly.entity_id
_entity_poly.type
_entity_poly.pdbx_seq_one_letter_code
_entity_poly.pdbx_strand_id
1 'polypeptide(L)'
;VEAVWEVVENTDIVIQRYRAVTASLDYLGDTVANSLGDILSFGIGVAVARYLGFWRSLALFLVTEVVLVVWIRDSLLLNILMLVYPVDALRAWQMVH
;
A
#
# COMPACT_ATOMS: atom_id res chain seq x y z
N VAL A 1 -8.15 6.21 10.36
CA VAL A 1 -6.80 5.65 10.15
C VAL A 1 -6.51 5.66 8.66
N GLU A 2 -7.31 5.00 7.82
CA GLU A 2 -7.18 5.06 6.35
C GLU A 2 -7.20 6.48 5.77
N ALA A 3 -8.20 7.30 6.11
CA ALA A 3 -8.26 8.68 5.64
C ALA A 3 -7.06 9.55 6.08
N VAL A 4 -6.36 9.16 7.15
CA VAL A 4 -5.13 9.84 7.58
C VAL A 4 -3.94 9.33 6.77
N TRP A 5 -3.92 8.03 6.45
CA TRP A 5 -2.93 7.42 5.57
C TRP A 5 -2.99 8.02 4.15
N GLU A 6 -4.17 8.09 3.56
CA GLU A 6 -4.45 8.77 2.28
C GLU A 6 -3.92 10.21 2.21
N VAL A 7 -4.15 10.98 3.28
CA VAL A 7 -3.68 12.37 3.35
C VAL A 7 -2.15 12.43 3.46
N VAL A 8 -1.54 11.54 4.25
CA VAL A 8 -0.09 11.48 4.41
C VAL A 8 0.59 10.99 3.13
N GLU A 9 0.04 9.99 2.46
CA GLU A 9 0.52 9.43 1.20
C GLU A 9 0.49 10.46 0.07
N ASN A 10 -0.62 11.19 -0.05
CA ASN A 10 -0.77 12.27 -1.04
C ASN A 10 -0.12 13.60 -0.62
N THR A 11 0.68 13.63 0.46
CA THR A 11 1.44 14.82 0.83
C THR A 11 2.70 14.96 -0.04
N ASP A 12 3.04 16.19 -0.41
CA ASP A 12 4.23 16.53 -1.21
C ASP A 12 5.53 15.89 -0.70
N ILE A 13 5.69 15.74 0.61
CA ILE A 13 6.88 15.11 1.22
C ILE A 13 6.99 13.63 0.84
N VAL A 14 5.88 12.90 0.86
CA VAL A 14 5.83 11.46 0.54
C VAL A 14 5.92 11.26 -0.97
N ILE A 15 5.20 12.07 -1.75
CA ILE A 15 5.27 12.09 -3.22
C ILE A 15 6.70 12.39 -3.69
N GLN A 16 7.38 13.39 -3.10
CA GLN A 16 8.76 13.71 -3.44
C GLN A 16 9.73 12.58 -3.08
N ARG A 17 9.49 11.85 -1.98
CA ARG A 17 10.24 10.63 -1.67
C ARG A 17 10.00 9.54 -2.72
N TYR A 18 8.75 9.28 -3.11
CA TYR A 18 8.44 8.30 -4.16
C TYR A 18 9.09 8.68 -5.50
N ARG A 19 9.11 9.98 -5.86
CA ARG A 19 9.85 10.48 -7.04
C ARG A 19 11.36 10.28 -6.94
N ALA A 20 11.95 10.51 -5.76
CA ALA A 20 13.39 10.40 -5.54
C ALA A 20 13.87 8.94 -5.48
N VAL A 21 13.02 8.03 -5.03
CA VAL A 21 13.31 6.62 -4.80
C VAL A 21 12.92 5.80 -6.03
N THR A 22 11.72 5.96 -6.56
CA THR A 22 11.14 5.04 -7.56
C THR A 22 10.83 5.75 -8.87
N ALA A 23 11.86 6.30 -9.54
CA ALA A 23 11.93 6.57 -10.99
C ALA A 23 10.65 6.97 -11.78
N SER A 24 9.68 7.68 -11.19
CA SER A 24 8.46 8.15 -11.85
C SER A 24 8.36 9.66 -11.70
N LEU A 25 9.05 10.41 -12.57
CA LEU A 25 8.99 11.88 -12.57
C LEU A 25 7.56 12.44 -12.69
N ASP A 26 6.61 11.65 -13.20
CA ASP A 26 5.21 12.02 -13.43
C ASP A 26 4.22 11.54 -12.37
N TYR A 27 4.66 10.94 -11.25
CA TYR A 27 3.73 10.60 -10.18
C TYR A 27 3.26 11.87 -9.46
N LEU A 28 1.97 12.20 -9.59
CA LEU A 28 1.32 13.39 -9.03
C LEU A 28 0.48 13.06 -7.77
N GLY A 29 0.53 11.83 -7.29
CA GLY A 29 -0.38 11.30 -6.27
C GLY A 29 -1.53 10.50 -6.88
N ASP A 30 -2.38 9.98 -6.00
CA ASP A 30 -3.49 9.13 -6.37
C ASP A 30 -4.71 9.94 -6.84
N THR A 31 -5.45 9.36 -7.78
CA THR A 31 -6.70 9.97 -8.25
C THR A 31 -7.79 9.85 -7.20
N VAL A 32 -8.76 10.78 -7.21
CA VAL A 32 -9.93 10.74 -6.31
C VAL A 32 -10.67 9.40 -6.36
N ALA A 33 -10.70 8.76 -7.53
CA ALA A 33 -11.32 7.44 -7.67
C ALA A 33 -10.54 6.34 -6.95
N ASN A 34 -9.20 6.41 -6.95
CA ASN A 34 -8.37 5.47 -6.18
C ASN A 34 -8.62 5.67 -4.69
N SER A 35 -8.52 6.91 -4.20
CA SER A 35 -8.73 7.20 -2.78
C SER A 35 -10.13 6.84 -2.26
N LEU A 36 -11.16 7.01 -3.11
CA LEU A 36 -12.50 6.54 -2.79
C LEU A 36 -12.58 5.01 -2.74
N GLY A 37 -11.91 4.33 -3.67
CA GLY A 37 -11.79 2.87 -3.69
C GLY A 37 -11.12 2.32 -2.44
N ASP A 38 -10.07 2.97 -1.98
CA ASP A 38 -9.30 2.56 -0.79
C ASP A 38 -10.11 2.77 0.49
N ILE A 39 -10.80 3.90 0.64
CA ILE A 39 -11.72 4.14 1.77
C ILE A 39 -12.86 3.11 1.79
N LEU A 40 -13.44 2.78 0.64
CA LEU A 40 -14.50 1.77 0.54
C LEU A 40 -13.99 0.37 0.88
N SER A 41 -12.82 -0.01 0.35
CA SER A 41 -12.18 -1.29 0.60
C SER A 41 -11.81 -1.44 2.07
N PHE A 42 -11.28 -0.38 2.69
CA PHE A 42 -11.05 -0.32 4.14
C PHE A 42 -12.35 -0.47 4.93
N GLY A 43 -13.42 0.22 4.53
CA GLY A 43 -14.73 0.12 5.17
C GLY A 43 -15.29 -1.30 5.16
N ILE A 44 -15.21 -1.98 4.00
CA ILE A 44 -15.62 -3.38 3.84
C ILE A 44 -14.73 -4.29 4.68
N GLY A 45 -13.41 -4.09 4.65
CA GLY A 45 -12.44 -4.83 5.45
C GLY A 45 -12.74 -4.74 6.94
N VAL A 46 -13.07 -3.56 7.47
CA VAL A 46 -13.44 -3.36 8.87
C VAL A 46 -14.76 -4.06 9.21
N ALA A 47 -15.76 -4.00 8.32
CA ALA A 47 -17.02 -4.71 8.54
C ALA A 47 -16.81 -6.23 8.62
N VAL A 48 -16.01 -6.78 7.71
CA VAL A 48 -15.63 -8.20 7.67
C VAL A 48 -14.80 -8.60 8.89
N ALA A 49 -13.83 -7.77 9.29
CA ALA A 49 -13.00 -7.99 10.47
C ALA A 49 -13.81 -8.00 11.78
N ARG A 50 -14.80 -7.10 11.91
CA ARG A 50 -15.72 -7.06 13.05
C ARG A 50 -16.55 -8.34 13.18
N TYR A 51 -16.91 -8.95 12.06
CA TYR A 51 -17.68 -10.21 12.06
C TYR A 51 -16.81 -11.44 12.34
N LEU A 52 -15.58 -11.46 11.82
CA LEU A 52 -14.69 -12.62 11.88
C LEU A 52 -13.90 -12.72 13.20
N GLY A 53 -13.74 -11.62 13.93
CA GLY A 53 -12.89 -11.54 15.12
C GLY A 53 -11.40 -11.45 14.80
N PHE A 54 -10.59 -11.09 15.80
CA PHE A 54 -9.20 -10.68 15.62
C PHE A 54 -8.32 -11.70 14.88
N TRP A 55 -8.31 -12.96 15.32
CA TRP A 55 -7.43 -14.00 14.76
C TRP A 55 -7.73 -14.33 13.30
N ARG A 56 -9.01 -14.35 12.91
CA ARG A 56 -9.42 -14.63 11.54
C ARG A 56 -9.15 -13.43 10.62
N SER A 57 -9.38 -12.21 11.12
CA SER A 57 -8.99 -10.99 10.40
C SER A 57 -7.48 -10.92 10.19
N LEU A 58 -6.68 -11.29 11.19
CA LEU A 58 -5.22 -11.32 11.07
C LEU A 58 -4.76 -12.36 10.05
N ALA A 59 -5.35 -13.56 10.07
CA ALA A 59 -5.06 -14.58 9.07
C ALA A 59 -5.42 -14.11 7.66
N LEU A 60 -6.58 -13.47 7.49
CA LEU A 60 -7.03 -12.95 6.20
C LEU A 60 -6.11 -11.84 5.69
N PHE A 61 -5.66 -10.93 6.57
CA PHE A 61 -4.67 -9.91 6.27
C PHE A 61 -3.32 -10.52 5.81
N LEU A 62 -2.82 -11.52 6.53
CA LEU A 62 -1.58 -12.21 6.15
C LEU A 62 -1.70 -12.92 4.81
N VAL A 63 -2.84 -13.55 4.54
CA VAL A 63 -3.09 -14.20 3.24
C VAL A 63 -3.12 -13.17 2.12
N THR A 64 -3.80 -12.04 2.30
CA THR A 64 -3.83 -10.97 1.29
C THR A 64 -2.44 -10.40 1.03
N GLU A 65 -1.65 -10.15 2.08
CA GLU A 65 -0.26 -9.68 1.91
C GLU A 65 0.57 -10.69 1.11
N VAL A 66 0.50 -11.99 1.43
CA VAL A 66 1.26 -13.02 0.69
C VAL A 66 0.82 -13.09 -0.78
N VAL A 67 -0.49 -13.04 -1.05
CA VAL A 67 -0.99 -13.05 -2.42
C VAL A 67 -0.49 -11.83 -3.20
N LEU A 68 -0.56 -10.64 -2.61
CA LEU A 68 -0.09 -9.39 -3.21
C LEU A 68 1.42 -9.42 -3.50
N VAL A 69 2.23 -9.87 -2.54
CA VAL A 69 3.68 -10.04 -2.74
C VAL A 69 4.00 -11.03 -3.85
N VAL A 70 3.26 -12.16 -3.94
CA VAL A 70 3.55 -13.20 -4.93
C VAL A 70 3.09 -12.81 -6.34
N TRP A 71 1.91 -12.19 -6.47
CA TRP A 71 1.32 -11.87 -7.77
C TRP A 71 1.68 -10.49 -8.30
N ILE A 72 1.62 -9.46 -7.45
CA ILE A 72 1.80 -8.07 -7.87
C ILE A 72 3.22 -7.60 -7.51
N ARG A 73 3.91 -8.30 -6.60
CA ARG A 73 5.17 -7.87 -5.98
C ARG A 73 5.06 -6.51 -5.28
N ASP A 74 3.83 -6.11 -4.98
CA ASP A 74 3.50 -4.84 -4.37
C ASP A 74 2.45 -5.11 -3.28
N SER A 75 2.80 -4.82 -2.03
CA SER A 75 1.96 -5.03 -0.86
C SER A 75 2.19 -3.92 0.14
N LEU A 76 1.28 -3.76 1.10
CA LEU A 76 1.36 -2.66 2.07
C LEU A 76 2.64 -2.76 2.91
N LEU A 77 3.05 -3.96 3.31
CA LEU A 77 4.31 -4.16 4.03
C LEU A 77 5.54 -3.84 3.17
N LEU A 78 5.52 -4.20 1.88
CA LEU A 78 6.61 -3.87 0.96
C LEU A 78 6.70 -2.37 0.70
N ASN A 79 5.57 -1.68 0.53
CA ASN A 79 5.54 -0.22 0.36
C ASN A 79 6.06 0.50 1.60
N ILE A 80 5.62 0.10 2.80
CA ILE A 80 6.15 0.68 4.05
C ILE A 80 7.65 0.41 4.17
N LEU A 81 8.10 -0.81 3.86
CA LEU A 81 9.52 -1.17 3.90
C LEU A 81 10.33 -0.30 2.93
N MET A 82 9.90 -0.17 1.68
CA MET A 82 10.57 0.65 0.67
C MET A 82 10.53 2.15 1.01
N LEU A 83 9.45 2.62 1.64
CA LEU A 83 9.31 4.00 2.07
C LEU A 83 10.28 4.32 3.21
N VAL A 84 10.42 3.43 4.19
CA VAL A 84 11.30 3.65 5.36
C VAL A 84 12.76 3.36 5.01
N TYR A 85 13.02 2.21 4.39
CA TYR A 85 14.34 1.72 4.03
C TYR A 85 14.33 1.23 2.57
N PRO A 86 14.63 2.12 1.61
CA PRO A 86 14.66 1.74 0.20
C PRO A 86 15.80 0.75 -0.05
N VAL A 87 15.46 -0.48 -0.42
CA VAL A 87 16.42 -1.53 -0.80
C VAL A 87 16.45 -1.65 -2.32
N ASP A 88 17.57 -1.31 -2.95
CA ASP A 88 17.66 -1.34 -4.42
C ASP A 88 17.45 -2.75 -5.01
N ALA A 89 17.82 -3.80 -4.27
CA ALA A 89 17.56 -5.18 -4.69
C ALA A 89 16.06 -5.52 -4.73
N LEU A 90 15.25 -4.98 -3.80
CA LEU A 90 13.79 -5.14 -3.82
C LEU A 90 13.18 -4.31 -4.96
N ARG A 91 13.65 -3.08 -5.17
CA ARG A 91 13.19 -2.25 -6.29
C ARG A 91 13.46 -2.92 -7.64
N ALA A 92 14.66 -3.47 -7.84
CA ALA A 92 14.99 -4.21 -9.05
C ALA A 92 14.12 -5.46 -9.22
N TRP A 93 13.83 -6.18 -8.13
CA TRP A 93 12.92 -7.33 -8.16
C TRP A 93 11.47 -6.95 -8.49
N GLN A 94 11.00 -5.78 -8.07
CA GLN A 94 9.67 -5.27 -8.42
C GLN A 94 9.59 -4.77 -9.87
N MET A 95 10.66 -4.17 -10.39
CA MET A 95 10.72 -3.67 -11.77
C MET A 95 10.89 -4.76 -12.84
N VAL A 96 11.27 -5.98 -12.47
CA VAL A 96 11.45 -7.12 -13.40
C VAL A 96 10.09 -7.75 -13.78
N HIS A 97 9.06 -6.93 -13.97
CA HIS A 97 7.74 -7.38 -14.41
C HIS A 97 7.39 -6.94 -15.83
#